data_AF-A0A429SK09-F1
#
_entry.id   AF-A0A429SK09-F1
#
_cell.length_a   1.000
_cell.length_b   1.000
_cell.length_c   1.000
_cell.angle_alpha   90.00
_cell.angle_beta   90.00
_cell.angle_gamma   90.00
#
_symmetry.space_group_name_H-M   'P 1'
#
loop_
_entity.id
_entity.type
_entity.pdbx_description
1 polymer ?
#
loop_
_entity_poly.entity_id
_entity_poly.type
_entity_poly.pdbx_seq_one_letter_code
_entity_poly.pdbx_strand_id
1 'polypeptide(L)'
;MPPLSGVKDVSEKRRDRGAIVAERTVAEEYLAGYAPLLLDACGTGRRLTRAELDARRAEGERAAEANLGLRVLVRAHLAEARRVQESLTAPQTAGLLAVVEQALDAFTEGFERAPQLAVRQEEAARREFIDDLLYGGSDLGRLAERAERFGLRLSGAHAVAVAIGPEPYGDGYPVARSIEAAVHARFGNRHTLLATKEGRLICVAPGDQPDVLAFFAKQAYAATDGGRVAVGRTHPGPGGVVHSYEEALNALDLADRMNLEGPVLHASDLLVYPVLARDRQAMSDLVETTLGPLREARGGAQPLIDTLSAYFDCGCVAVEAARRLSLSVRALTYRLERIRSLTQTDPGDPRHRYTLQTAVIGARLLGWPDASS
;
A
#
# COMPACT_ATOMS: atom_id res chain seq x y z
N MET A 1 30.33 -27.79 55.08
CA MET A 1 30.09 -26.39 54.67
C MET A 1 29.04 -26.39 53.57
N PRO A 2 27.85 -25.81 53.77
CA PRO A 2 26.87 -25.60 52.70
C PRO A 2 27.18 -24.29 51.95
N PRO A 3 26.93 -24.16 50.64
CA PRO A 3 27.01 -22.87 49.96
C PRO A 3 25.65 -22.17 49.91
N LEU A 4 25.73 -20.85 50.07
CA LEU A 4 24.66 -19.87 50.10
C LEU A 4 24.01 -19.70 48.71
N SER A 5 22.70 -19.95 48.63
CA SER A 5 21.82 -19.56 47.54
C SER A 5 20.77 -18.59 48.10
N GLY A 6 20.93 -17.28 47.87
CA GLY A 6 19.96 -16.31 48.40
C GLY A 6 20.12 -14.83 48.05
N VAL A 7 21.10 -14.41 47.23
CA VAL A 7 21.39 -12.97 47.05
C VAL A 7 20.92 -12.37 45.71
N LYS A 8 20.59 -13.18 44.69
CA LYS A 8 20.14 -12.64 43.38
C LYS A 8 18.65 -12.26 43.31
N ASP A 9 17.78 -12.92 44.08
CA ASP A 9 16.32 -12.78 43.97
C ASP A 9 15.77 -11.49 44.65
N VAL A 10 16.52 -10.88 45.56
CA VAL A 10 16.08 -9.66 46.28
C VAL A 10 16.33 -8.37 45.46
N SER A 11 17.32 -8.38 44.57
CA SER A 11 17.69 -7.21 43.74
C SER A 11 16.72 -7.03 42.55
N GLU A 12 16.26 -8.13 41.96
CA GLU A 12 15.34 -8.12 40.82
C GLU A 12 13.92 -7.75 41.26
N LYS A 13 13.43 -8.34 42.37
CA LYS A 13 12.17 -7.95 43.04
C LYS A 13 12.13 -6.49 43.49
N ARG A 14 13.27 -5.89 43.85
CA ARG A 14 13.35 -4.47 44.25
C ARG A 14 13.30 -3.52 43.05
N ARG A 15 13.90 -3.88 41.90
CA ARG A 15 13.76 -3.11 40.65
C ARG A 15 12.34 -3.17 40.09
N ASP A 16 11.73 -4.36 40.09
CA ASP A 16 10.35 -4.57 39.63
C ASP A 16 9.34 -3.81 40.51
N ARG A 17 9.52 -3.83 41.83
CA ARG A 17 8.72 -3.00 42.75
C ARG A 17 8.92 -1.50 42.54
N GLY A 18 10.14 -1.06 42.22
CA GLY A 18 10.44 0.35 41.94
C GLY A 18 9.75 0.86 40.67
N ALA A 19 9.75 0.05 39.61
CA ALA A 19 9.05 0.36 38.36
C ALA A 19 7.52 0.37 38.55
N ILE A 20 6.97 -0.61 39.27
CA ILE A 20 5.52 -0.67 39.58
C ILE A 20 5.07 0.52 40.44
N VAL A 21 5.90 0.99 41.38
CA VAL A 21 5.58 2.17 42.20
C VAL A 21 5.65 3.45 41.36
N ALA A 22 6.66 3.60 40.50
CA ALA A 22 6.78 4.76 39.61
C ALA A 22 5.62 4.83 38.59
N GLU A 23 5.27 3.72 37.94
CA GLU A 23 4.10 3.64 37.04
C GLU A 23 2.79 3.97 37.76
N ARG A 24 2.68 3.61 39.04
CA ARG A 24 1.49 3.88 39.85
C ARG A 24 1.37 5.34 40.24
N THR A 25 2.48 6.01 40.56
CA THR A 25 2.51 7.45 40.85
C THR A 25 2.19 8.27 39.60
N VAL A 26 2.70 7.86 38.43
CA VAL A 26 2.38 8.52 37.16
C VAL A 26 0.90 8.30 36.78
N ALA A 27 0.35 7.11 37.00
CA ALA A 27 -1.06 6.84 36.75
C ALA A 27 -2.01 7.69 37.63
N GLU A 28 -1.57 8.13 38.81
CA GLU A 28 -2.35 9.01 39.69
C GLU A 28 -2.53 10.42 39.11
N GLU A 29 -1.61 10.90 38.27
CA GLU A 29 -1.72 12.20 37.58
C GLU A 29 -2.90 12.22 36.58
N TYR A 30 -3.26 11.07 36.01
CA TYR A 30 -4.36 10.90 35.06
C TYR A 30 -5.70 10.58 35.73
N LEU A 31 -5.74 10.57 37.07
CA LEU A 31 -6.97 10.52 37.86
C LEU A 31 -7.47 11.93 38.23
N ALA A 32 -6.84 13.00 37.72
CA ALA A 32 -7.18 14.37 38.04
C ALA A 32 -8.69 14.63 37.86
N GLY A 33 -9.33 15.15 38.91
CA GLY A 33 -10.76 15.46 38.93
C GLY A 33 -11.71 14.25 38.89
N TYR A 34 -11.20 13.01 38.92
CA TYR A 34 -12.04 11.80 38.83
C TYR A 34 -12.86 11.57 40.10
N ALA A 35 -12.21 11.59 41.27
CA ALA A 35 -12.88 11.42 42.56
C ALA A 35 -13.99 12.45 42.83
N PRO A 36 -13.77 13.78 42.68
CA PRO A 36 -14.83 14.76 42.88
C PRO A 36 -15.99 14.62 41.87
N LEU A 37 -15.70 14.22 40.62
CA LEU A 37 -16.71 13.94 39.60
C LEU A 37 -17.62 12.76 40.01
N LEU A 38 -17.02 11.67 40.52
CA LEU A 38 -17.79 10.52 41.01
C LEU A 38 -18.67 10.91 42.21
N LEU A 39 -18.12 11.66 43.17
CA LEU A 39 -18.84 12.11 44.36
C LEU A 39 -20.05 13.00 44.00
N ASP A 40 -19.87 13.96 43.10
CA ASP A 40 -20.94 14.86 42.67
C ASP A 40 -22.06 14.13 41.91
N ALA A 41 -21.69 13.30 40.93
CA ALA A 41 -22.65 12.54 40.13
C ALA A 41 -23.43 11.52 40.98
N CYS A 42 -22.77 10.81 41.89
CA CYS A 42 -23.43 9.88 42.81
C CYS A 42 -24.27 10.60 43.87
N GLY A 43 -23.83 11.77 44.35
CA GLY A 43 -24.55 12.58 45.32
C GLY A 43 -25.85 13.17 44.78
N THR A 44 -25.88 13.47 43.48
CA THR A 44 -27.05 14.04 42.77
C THR A 44 -27.89 13.00 42.02
N GLY A 45 -27.37 11.78 41.82
CA GLY A 45 -28.03 10.72 41.06
C GLY A 45 -28.13 10.99 39.55
N ARG A 46 -27.35 11.96 39.04
CA ARG A 46 -27.35 12.36 37.62
C ARG A 46 -26.35 11.54 36.80
N ARG A 47 -26.52 11.56 35.48
CA ARG A 47 -25.49 11.11 34.53
C ARG A 47 -24.41 12.18 34.34
N LEU A 48 -23.25 11.76 33.86
CA LEU A 48 -22.19 12.70 33.47
C LEU A 48 -22.66 13.60 32.33
N THR A 49 -22.35 14.88 32.45
CA THR A 49 -22.61 15.88 31.43
C THR A 49 -21.66 15.70 30.25
N ARG A 50 -22.00 16.30 29.11
CA ARG A 50 -21.14 16.28 27.92
C ARG A 50 -19.74 16.85 28.21
N ALA A 51 -19.66 17.96 28.95
CA ALA A 51 -18.39 18.59 29.32
C ALA A 51 -17.51 17.68 30.20
N GLU A 52 -18.12 16.92 31.13
CA GLU A 52 -17.40 15.96 31.98
C GLU A 52 -16.89 14.76 31.17
N LEU A 53 -17.70 14.24 30.24
CA LEU A 53 -17.27 13.18 29.33
C LEU A 53 -16.13 13.67 28.41
N ASP A 54 -16.23 14.89 27.88
CA ASP A 54 -15.17 15.48 27.05
C ASP A 54 -13.88 15.69 27.84
N ALA A 55 -13.97 16.10 29.11
CA ALA A 55 -12.81 16.17 30.00
C ALA A 55 -12.20 14.79 30.25
N ARG A 56 -13.00 13.72 30.42
CA ARG A 56 -12.47 12.34 30.53
C ARG A 56 -11.80 11.86 29.25
N ARG A 57 -12.34 12.18 28.08
CA ARG A 57 -11.68 11.90 26.79
C ARG A 57 -10.33 12.57 26.69
N ALA A 58 -10.23 13.86 27.03
CA ALA A 58 -8.98 14.60 27.01
C ALA A 58 -7.92 14.00 27.96
N GLU A 59 -8.32 13.54 29.15
CA GLU A 59 -7.42 12.79 30.05
C GLU A 59 -6.92 11.48 29.41
N GLY A 60 -7.81 10.73 28.76
CA GLY A 60 -7.46 9.52 28.03
C GLY A 60 -6.45 9.79 26.91
N GLU A 61 -6.64 10.85 26.15
CA GLU A 61 -5.73 11.30 25.10
C GLU A 61 -4.34 11.63 25.67
N ARG A 62 -4.25 12.44 26.72
CA ARG A 62 -2.98 12.77 27.39
C ARG A 62 -2.27 11.54 27.95
N ALA A 63 -3.02 10.56 28.44
CA ALA A 63 -2.46 9.32 28.98
C ALA A 63 -1.85 8.43 27.89
N ALA A 64 -2.48 8.41 26.71
CA ALA A 64 -1.95 7.70 25.55
C ALA A 64 -0.68 8.38 24.99
N GLU A 65 -0.64 9.71 24.93
CA GLU A 65 0.57 10.47 24.52
C GLU A 65 1.78 10.18 25.43
N ALA A 66 1.53 9.92 26.71
CA ALA A 66 2.56 9.53 27.68
C ALA A 66 2.97 8.05 27.60
N ASN A 67 2.45 7.27 26.64
CA ASN A 67 2.73 5.85 26.43
C ASN A 67 2.45 4.96 27.66
N LEU A 68 1.44 5.31 28.47
CA LEU A 68 1.05 4.51 29.62
C LEU A 68 0.16 3.33 29.20
N GLY A 69 0.36 2.17 29.81
CA GLY A 69 -0.45 0.99 29.51
C GLY A 69 -1.90 1.17 29.96
N LEU A 70 -2.87 1.00 29.06
CA LEU A 70 -4.31 1.11 29.36
C LEU A 70 -4.73 0.26 30.57
N ARG A 71 -4.16 -0.93 30.70
CA ARG A 71 -4.42 -1.83 31.84
C ARG A 71 -4.03 -1.22 33.19
N VAL A 72 -2.96 -0.44 33.25
CA VAL A 72 -2.50 0.23 34.47
C VAL A 72 -3.46 1.36 34.83
N LEU A 73 -3.87 2.16 33.83
CA LEU A 73 -4.78 3.29 33.97
C LEU A 73 -6.18 2.85 34.41
N VAL A 74 -6.75 1.80 33.78
CA VAL A 74 -8.05 1.24 34.18
C VAL A 74 -8.00 0.71 35.62
N ARG A 75 -6.90 0.03 36.01
CA ARG A 75 -6.72 -0.42 37.40
C ARG A 75 -6.66 0.74 38.38
N ALA A 76 -6.01 1.85 38.02
CA ALA A 76 -5.95 3.06 38.84
C ALA A 76 -7.34 3.68 39.03
N HIS A 77 -8.12 3.83 37.95
CA HIS A 77 -9.50 4.33 38.00
C HIS A 77 -10.40 3.45 38.87
N LEU A 78 -10.33 2.12 38.72
CA LEU A 78 -11.11 1.20 39.56
C LEU A 78 -10.68 1.24 41.03
N ALA A 79 -9.39 1.42 41.31
CA ALA A 79 -8.91 1.57 42.69
C ALA A 79 -9.43 2.87 43.32
N GLU A 80 -9.49 3.96 42.56
CA GLU A 80 -10.00 5.25 43.04
C GLU A 80 -11.51 5.23 43.25
N ALA A 81 -12.26 4.60 42.33
CA ALA A 81 -13.69 4.40 42.50
C ALA A 81 -14.03 3.61 43.80
N ARG A 82 -13.22 2.62 44.17
CA ARG A 82 -13.37 1.90 45.44
C ARG A 82 -13.13 2.80 46.67
N ARG A 83 -12.15 3.70 46.61
CA ARG A 83 -11.92 4.68 47.70
C ARG A 83 -13.10 5.65 47.82
N VAL A 84 -13.63 6.11 46.70
CA VAL A 84 -14.83 6.97 46.67
C VAL A 84 -16.04 6.25 47.26
N GLN A 85 -16.21 4.96 46.96
CA GLN A 85 -17.30 4.15 47.50
C GLN A 85 -17.34 4.15 49.03
N GLU A 86 -16.18 4.15 49.71
CA GLU A 86 -16.08 4.20 51.17
C GLU A 86 -16.65 5.51 51.77
N SER A 87 -16.75 6.57 50.96
CA SER A 87 -17.26 7.88 51.35
C SER A 87 -18.72 8.13 50.95
N LEU A 88 -19.36 7.18 50.26
CA LEU A 88 -20.75 7.29 49.80
C LEU A 88 -21.74 6.63 50.78
N THR A 89 -22.96 7.15 50.82
CA THR A 89 -24.06 6.50 51.52
C THR A 89 -24.65 5.33 50.70
N ALA A 90 -25.40 4.44 51.35
CA ALA A 90 -26.01 3.28 50.68
C ALA A 90 -26.87 3.64 49.44
N PRO A 91 -27.71 4.71 49.44
CA PRO A 91 -28.46 5.12 48.26
C PRO A 91 -27.58 5.63 47.12
N GLN A 92 -26.49 6.35 47.44
CA GLN A 92 -25.58 6.93 46.45
C GLN A 92 -24.69 5.87 45.78
N THR A 93 -24.41 4.77 46.50
CA THR A 93 -23.60 3.66 46.00
C THR A 93 -24.28 2.93 44.83
N ALA A 94 -25.62 2.94 44.75
CA ALA A 94 -26.37 2.28 43.69
C ALA A 94 -26.09 2.86 42.29
N GLY A 95 -25.72 4.13 42.19
CA GLY A 95 -25.40 4.80 40.92
C GLY A 95 -23.94 4.74 40.52
N LEU A 96 -23.03 4.37 41.44
CA LEU A 96 -21.58 4.48 41.25
C LEU A 96 -21.08 3.69 40.04
N LEU A 97 -21.55 2.45 39.86
CA LEU A 97 -21.11 1.61 38.76
C LEU A 97 -21.43 2.25 37.40
N ALA A 98 -22.64 2.80 37.24
CA ALA A 98 -23.06 3.44 36.00
C ALA A 98 -22.26 4.72 35.69
N VAL A 99 -21.88 5.48 36.72
CA VAL A 99 -21.03 6.68 36.55
C VAL A 99 -19.59 6.27 36.21
N VAL A 100 -19.07 5.22 36.85
CA VAL A 100 -17.74 4.66 36.56
C VAL A 100 -17.68 4.14 35.12
N GLU A 101 -18.70 3.42 34.66
CA GLU A 101 -18.82 2.97 33.26
C GLU A 101 -18.78 4.16 32.30
N GLN A 102 -19.59 5.21 32.51
CA GLN A 102 -19.59 6.40 31.66
C GLN A 102 -18.21 7.09 31.59
N ALA A 103 -17.55 7.22 32.73
CA ALA A 103 -16.25 7.86 32.81
C ALA A 103 -15.13 7.01 32.17
N LEU A 104 -15.15 5.70 32.41
CA LEU A 104 -14.17 4.77 31.84
C LEU A 104 -14.36 4.65 30.33
N ASP A 105 -15.59 4.53 29.83
CA ASP A 105 -15.87 4.47 28.39
C ASP A 105 -15.36 5.73 27.68
N ALA A 106 -15.63 6.92 28.23
CA ALA A 106 -15.14 8.18 27.69
C ALA A 106 -13.60 8.28 27.76
N PHE A 107 -12.99 7.82 28.86
CA PHE A 107 -11.53 7.77 28.98
C PHE A 107 -10.89 6.82 27.97
N THR A 108 -11.43 5.61 27.82
CA THR A 108 -10.94 4.62 26.85
C THR A 108 -11.13 5.11 25.41
N GLU A 109 -12.25 5.77 25.11
CA GLU A 109 -12.50 6.38 23.80
C GLU A 109 -11.43 7.44 23.45
N GLY A 110 -11.05 8.28 24.41
CA GLY A 110 -9.96 9.25 24.24
C GLY A 110 -8.59 8.58 24.11
N PHE A 111 -8.31 7.59 24.96
CA PHE A 111 -7.07 6.83 24.95
C PHE A 111 -6.85 6.11 23.61
N GLU A 112 -7.91 5.59 23.00
CA GLU A 112 -7.85 4.94 21.69
C GLU A 112 -7.74 5.94 20.52
N ARG A 113 -8.23 7.18 20.69
CA ARG A 113 -8.16 8.24 19.66
C ARG A 113 -6.76 8.84 19.48
N ALA A 114 -6.02 9.08 20.56
CA ALA A 114 -4.72 9.76 20.50
C ALA A 114 -3.66 9.02 19.65
N PRO A 115 -3.48 7.69 19.77
CA PRO A 115 -2.60 6.93 18.88
C PRO A 115 -3.05 7.04 17.41
N GLN A 116 -4.36 7.11 17.15
CA GLN A 116 -4.91 7.20 15.79
C GLN A 116 -4.68 8.58 15.16
N LEU A 117 -4.74 9.66 15.94
CA LEU A 117 -4.45 11.01 15.45
C LEU A 117 -2.97 11.19 15.11
N ALA A 118 -2.07 10.71 15.97
CA ALA A 118 -0.63 10.74 15.71
C ALA A 118 -0.26 9.91 14.47
N VAL A 119 -0.80 8.69 14.36
CA VAL A 119 -0.61 7.84 13.17
C VAL A 119 -1.17 8.51 11.91
N ARG A 120 -2.35 9.12 11.97
CA ARG A 120 -2.93 9.84 10.82
C ARG A 120 -2.10 11.05 10.40
N GLN A 121 -1.53 11.78 11.35
CA GLN A 121 -0.63 12.90 11.06
C GLN A 121 0.68 12.41 10.43
N GLU A 122 1.24 11.30 10.92
CA GLU A 122 2.42 10.69 10.34
C GLU A 122 2.16 10.15 8.93
N GLU A 123 1.04 9.45 8.72
CA GLU A 123 0.58 8.99 7.41
C GLU A 123 0.37 10.16 6.43
N ALA A 124 -0.23 11.27 6.90
CA ALA A 124 -0.43 12.47 6.09
C ALA A 124 0.90 13.14 5.71
N ALA A 125 1.82 13.30 6.67
CA ALA A 125 3.15 13.85 6.41
C ALA A 125 3.97 13.00 5.44
N ARG A 126 3.78 11.67 5.50
CA ARG A 126 4.40 10.72 4.59
C ARG A 126 3.84 10.81 3.17
N ARG A 127 2.51 10.93 3.04
CA ARG A 127 1.85 11.16 1.76
C ARG A 127 2.31 12.46 1.11
N GLU A 128 2.29 13.55 1.86
CA GLU A 128 2.80 14.85 1.40
C GLU A 128 4.26 14.74 0.95
N PHE A 129 5.10 14.02 1.69
CA PHE A 129 6.50 13.81 1.30
C PHE A 129 6.64 13.02 -0.01
N ILE A 130 5.83 11.96 -0.21
CA ILE A 130 5.82 11.22 -1.48
C ILE A 130 5.32 12.12 -2.63
N ASP A 131 4.35 12.99 -2.40
CA ASP A 131 3.90 13.94 -3.41
C ASP A 131 4.99 14.95 -3.78
N ASP A 132 5.66 15.53 -2.78
CA ASP A 132 6.80 16.42 -3.00
C ASP A 132 7.94 15.71 -3.75
N LEU A 133 8.23 14.46 -3.38
CA LEU A 133 9.29 13.65 -3.97
C LEU A 133 8.99 13.30 -5.42
N LEU A 134 7.73 12.97 -5.75
CA LEU A 134 7.35 12.51 -7.09
C LEU A 134 7.07 13.64 -8.08
N TYR A 135 6.60 14.81 -7.62
CA TYR A 135 6.21 15.91 -8.51
C TYR A 135 7.04 17.19 -8.34
N GLY A 136 8.09 17.17 -7.52
CA GLY A 136 9.15 18.18 -7.55
C GLY A 136 8.78 19.54 -6.99
N GLY A 137 7.90 19.60 -5.98
CA GLY A 137 7.45 20.86 -5.36
C GLY A 137 8.42 21.50 -4.36
N SER A 138 9.50 20.81 -3.96
CA SER A 138 10.31 21.15 -2.79
C SER A 138 11.80 21.30 -3.06
N ASP A 139 12.47 22.16 -2.27
CA ASP A 139 13.93 22.28 -2.22
C ASP A 139 14.57 20.93 -1.84
N LEU A 140 15.57 20.49 -2.62
CA LEU A 140 16.30 19.23 -2.42
C LEU A 140 16.87 19.09 -0.99
N GLY A 141 17.28 20.20 -0.36
CA GLY A 141 17.76 20.19 1.02
C GLY A 141 16.68 19.78 2.02
N ARG A 142 15.47 20.33 1.87
CA ARG A 142 14.30 19.97 2.73
C ARG A 142 13.80 18.56 2.45
N LEU A 143 13.82 18.13 1.19
CA LEU A 143 13.49 16.76 0.81
C LEU A 143 14.46 15.75 1.44
N ALA A 144 15.76 16.05 1.49
CA ALA A 144 16.75 15.16 2.11
C ALA A 144 16.54 15.01 3.62
N GLU A 145 16.27 16.12 4.33
CA GLU A 145 15.98 16.09 5.77
C GLU A 145 14.71 15.28 6.10
N ARG A 146 13.63 15.49 5.32
CA ARG A 146 12.40 14.71 5.45
C ARG A 146 12.61 13.25 5.09
N ALA A 147 13.40 12.95 4.07
CA ALA A 147 13.69 11.58 3.65
C ALA A 147 14.37 10.77 4.76
N GLU A 148 15.37 11.35 5.45
CA GLU A 148 16.05 10.68 6.56
C GLU A 148 15.09 10.36 7.71
N ARG A 149 14.15 11.25 8.02
CA ARG A 149 13.08 11.00 9.01
C ARG A 149 12.22 9.78 8.65
N PHE A 150 11.96 9.57 7.35
CA PHE A 150 11.23 8.42 6.84
C PHE A 150 12.15 7.22 6.49
N GLY A 151 13.42 7.28 6.89
CA GLY A 151 14.40 6.22 6.70
C GLY A 151 15.04 6.19 5.32
N LEU A 152 14.61 6.98 4.34
CA LEU A 152 15.15 6.99 2.99
C LEU A 152 16.46 7.78 2.90
N ARG A 153 17.43 7.23 2.15
CA ARG A 153 18.71 7.88 1.88
C ARG A 153 18.78 8.27 0.41
N LEU A 154 18.25 9.44 0.05
CA LEU A 154 18.11 9.90 -1.36
C LEU A 154 19.42 9.91 -2.18
N SER A 155 20.59 9.91 -1.54
CA SER A 155 21.88 9.77 -2.24
C SER A 155 22.14 8.38 -2.82
N GLY A 156 21.47 7.35 -2.27
CA GLY A 156 21.57 5.97 -2.73
C GLY A 156 20.74 5.69 -4.00
N ALA A 157 20.85 4.47 -4.49
CA ALA A 157 19.96 3.98 -5.54
C ALA A 157 18.68 3.40 -4.94
N HIS A 158 17.55 3.63 -5.61
CA HIS A 158 16.25 3.16 -5.16
C HIS A 158 15.48 2.53 -6.30
N ALA A 159 14.62 1.59 -5.95
CA ALA A 159 13.60 1.05 -6.81
C ALA A 159 12.23 1.26 -6.14
N VAL A 160 11.20 1.34 -6.97
CA VAL A 160 9.82 1.63 -6.57
C VAL A 160 8.91 0.55 -7.12
N ALA A 161 8.09 -0.02 -6.24
CA ALA A 161 6.97 -0.86 -6.61
C ALA A 161 5.65 -0.10 -6.44
N VAL A 162 4.74 -0.28 -7.39
CA VAL A 162 3.40 0.32 -7.38
C VAL A 162 2.39 -0.81 -7.51
N ALA A 163 1.51 -0.93 -6.51
CA ALA A 163 0.44 -1.90 -6.47
C ALA A 163 -0.92 -1.24 -6.76
N ILE A 164 -1.72 -1.91 -7.59
CA ILE A 164 -3.12 -1.62 -7.86
C ILE A 164 -3.97 -2.81 -7.44
N GLY A 165 -5.18 -2.54 -6.96
CA GLY A 165 -6.16 -3.54 -6.56
C GLY A 165 -7.48 -3.36 -7.32
N PRO A 166 -8.42 -4.32 -7.21
CA PRO A 166 -9.76 -4.18 -7.77
C PRO A 166 -10.52 -3.01 -7.12
N GLU A 167 -10.25 -2.75 -5.84
CA GLU A 167 -10.65 -1.52 -5.15
C GLU A 167 -9.44 -0.59 -4.99
N PRO A 168 -9.63 0.74 -5.14
CA PRO A 168 -8.56 1.71 -4.88
C PRO A 168 -8.06 1.62 -3.43
N TYR A 169 -6.74 1.67 -3.25
CA TYR A 169 -6.15 1.82 -1.92
C TYR A 169 -6.48 3.22 -1.36
N GLY A 170 -7.46 3.29 -0.46
CA GLY A 170 -7.87 4.53 0.22
C GLY A 170 -7.05 4.83 1.48
N ASP A 171 -7.15 6.07 1.97
CA ASP A 171 -6.49 6.50 3.21
C ASP A 171 -6.98 5.70 4.42
N GLY A 172 -6.04 5.21 5.24
CA GLY A 172 -6.33 4.44 6.44
C GLY A 172 -6.85 3.03 6.19
N TYR A 173 -6.68 2.49 4.97
CA TYR A 173 -7.10 1.12 4.65
C TYR A 173 -6.37 0.10 5.54
N PRO A 174 -7.10 -0.82 6.21
CA PRO A 174 -6.52 -1.89 7.00
C PRO A 174 -5.53 -2.75 6.19
N VAL A 175 -5.78 -2.91 4.89
CA VAL A 175 -4.93 -3.68 3.97
C VAL A 175 -3.55 -3.03 3.80
N ALA A 176 -3.49 -1.73 3.50
CA ALA A 176 -2.22 -1.01 3.35
C ALA A 176 -1.38 -1.07 4.64
N ARG A 177 -2.03 -0.87 5.80
CA ARG A 177 -1.37 -1.02 7.11
C ARG A 177 -0.90 -2.43 7.40
N SER A 178 -1.66 -3.45 7.02
CA SER A 178 -1.27 -4.85 7.17
C SER A 178 -0.04 -5.19 6.33
N ILE A 179 -0.01 -4.74 5.06
CA ILE A 179 1.13 -4.90 4.15
C ILE A 179 2.35 -4.17 4.72
N GLU A 180 2.17 -2.93 5.18
CA GLU A 180 3.22 -2.14 5.81
C GLU A 180 3.79 -2.84 7.06
N ALA A 181 2.93 -3.30 7.97
CA ALA A 181 3.36 -4.03 9.16
C ALA A 181 4.12 -5.32 8.81
N ALA A 182 3.68 -6.04 7.77
CA ALA A 182 4.35 -7.25 7.30
C ALA A 182 5.75 -6.96 6.72
N VAL A 183 5.89 -5.91 5.91
CA VAL A 183 7.18 -5.49 5.34
C VAL A 183 8.13 -5.07 6.48
N HIS A 184 7.67 -4.23 7.39
CA HIS A 184 8.45 -3.78 8.54
C HIS A 184 8.86 -4.93 9.48
N ALA A 185 7.97 -5.89 9.74
CA ALA A 185 8.30 -7.05 10.56
C ALA A 185 9.41 -7.91 9.94
N ARG A 186 9.50 -7.95 8.60
CA ARG A 186 10.46 -8.80 7.88
C ARG A 186 11.81 -8.15 7.61
N PHE A 187 11.84 -6.84 7.37
CA PHE A 187 13.05 -6.10 6.95
C PHE A 187 13.45 -4.97 7.92
N GLY A 188 12.61 -4.67 8.92
CA GLY A 188 12.81 -3.57 9.87
C GLY A 188 12.38 -2.21 9.31
N ASN A 189 12.54 -1.16 10.12
CA ASN A 189 12.17 0.23 9.78
C ASN A 189 13.30 1.01 9.09
N ARG A 190 14.29 0.33 8.51
CA ARG A 190 15.46 1.02 7.98
C ARG A 190 15.43 0.97 6.46
N HIS A 191 15.15 2.13 5.87
CA HIS A 191 15.35 2.43 4.44
C HIS A 191 14.23 2.06 3.46
N THR A 192 13.03 1.74 3.94
CA THR A 192 11.86 1.48 3.08
C THR A 192 10.72 2.43 3.40
N LEU A 193 10.02 2.93 2.39
CA LEU A 193 8.89 3.85 2.54
C LEU A 193 7.65 3.29 1.86
N LEU A 194 6.52 3.22 2.58
CA LEU A 194 5.23 2.83 2.03
C LEU A 194 4.20 3.95 2.17
N ALA A 195 3.49 4.26 1.08
CA ALA A 195 2.44 5.28 1.08
C ALA A 195 1.34 4.96 0.08
N THR A 196 0.14 5.49 0.31
CA THR A 196 -0.98 5.44 -0.63
C THR A 196 -1.04 6.72 -1.46
N LYS A 197 -1.34 6.60 -2.76
CA LYS A 197 -1.49 7.75 -3.67
C LYS A 197 -2.39 7.39 -4.84
N GLU A 198 -3.39 8.23 -5.14
CA GLU A 198 -4.32 8.05 -6.26
C GLU A 198 -4.93 6.63 -6.34
N GLY A 199 -5.25 6.02 -5.19
CA GLY A 199 -5.77 4.66 -5.16
C GLY A 199 -4.74 3.55 -5.35
N ARG A 200 -3.44 3.87 -5.31
CA ARG A 200 -2.31 2.94 -5.48
C ARG A 200 -1.51 2.85 -4.18
N LEU A 201 -0.90 1.70 -3.94
CA LEU A 201 0.05 1.52 -2.84
C LEU A 201 1.47 1.53 -3.40
N ILE A 202 2.30 2.45 -2.92
CA ILE A 202 3.66 2.69 -3.38
C ILE A 202 4.62 2.19 -2.31
N CYS A 203 5.63 1.42 -2.72
CA CYS A 203 6.74 1.00 -1.88
C CYS A 203 8.06 1.45 -2.51
N VAL A 204 8.81 2.29 -1.80
CA VAL A 204 10.17 2.71 -2.16
C VAL A 204 11.15 1.89 -1.32
N ALA A 205 12.11 1.24 -1.97
CA ALA A 205 13.13 0.45 -1.30
C ALA A 205 14.54 0.77 -1.85
N PRO A 206 15.60 0.45 -1.09
CA PRO A 206 16.96 0.56 -1.56
C PRO A 206 17.20 -0.38 -2.74
N GLY A 207 17.94 0.10 -3.73
CA GLY A 207 18.19 -0.62 -4.98
C GLY A 207 19.02 -1.89 -4.85
N ASP A 208 19.73 -2.05 -3.73
CA ASP A 208 20.49 -3.24 -3.35
C ASP A 208 19.65 -4.28 -2.56
N GLN A 209 18.36 -4.00 -2.33
CA GLN A 209 17.44 -4.87 -1.59
C GLN A 209 16.18 -5.22 -2.41
N PRO A 210 16.33 -5.94 -3.54
CA PRO A 210 15.20 -6.31 -4.40
C PRO A 210 14.16 -7.20 -3.68
N ASP A 211 14.60 -7.96 -2.67
CA ASP A 211 13.74 -8.83 -1.86
C ASP A 211 12.61 -8.07 -1.13
N VAL A 212 12.82 -6.79 -0.80
CA VAL A 212 11.79 -5.95 -0.18
C VAL A 212 10.61 -5.78 -1.13
N LEU A 213 10.89 -5.40 -2.38
CA LEU A 213 9.84 -5.17 -3.38
C LEU A 213 9.17 -6.46 -3.81
N ALA A 214 9.91 -7.57 -3.89
CA ALA A 214 9.34 -8.89 -4.14
C ALA A 214 8.38 -9.33 -3.02
N PHE A 215 8.78 -9.12 -1.76
CA PHE A 215 7.92 -9.42 -0.61
C PHE A 215 6.69 -8.50 -0.56
N PHE A 216 6.88 -7.21 -0.79
CA PHE A 216 5.79 -6.24 -0.93
C PHE A 216 4.78 -6.68 -1.99
N ALA A 217 5.26 -7.06 -3.19
CA ALA A 217 4.41 -7.49 -4.28
C ALA A 217 3.59 -8.73 -3.91
N LYS A 218 4.22 -9.70 -3.23
CA LYS A 218 3.54 -10.89 -2.71
C LYS A 218 2.44 -10.54 -1.70
N GLN A 219 2.70 -9.63 -0.76
CA GLN A 219 1.72 -9.21 0.25
C GLN A 219 0.55 -8.44 -0.40
N ALA A 220 0.85 -7.52 -1.32
CA ALA A 220 -0.17 -6.77 -2.05
C ALA A 220 -1.09 -7.68 -2.87
N TYR A 221 -0.52 -8.67 -3.58
CA TYR A 221 -1.28 -9.66 -4.32
C TYR A 221 -2.18 -10.50 -3.41
N ALA A 222 -1.62 -11.03 -2.31
CA ALA A 222 -2.37 -11.86 -1.36
C ALA A 222 -3.52 -11.10 -0.67
N ALA A 223 -3.38 -9.79 -0.49
CA ALA A 223 -4.37 -8.99 0.20
C ALA A 223 -5.51 -8.47 -0.70
N THR A 224 -5.36 -8.53 -2.03
CA THR A 224 -6.33 -7.96 -2.99
C THR A 224 -6.99 -8.98 -3.91
N ASP A 225 -6.58 -10.25 -3.83
CA ASP A 225 -7.16 -11.38 -4.59
C ASP A 225 -7.40 -11.06 -6.08
N GLY A 226 -6.35 -10.55 -6.75
CA GLY A 226 -6.42 -10.14 -8.15
C GLY A 226 -5.78 -8.79 -8.46
N GLY A 227 -5.18 -8.11 -7.48
CA GLY A 227 -4.37 -6.92 -7.71
C GLY A 227 -3.11 -7.20 -8.53
N ARG A 228 -2.48 -6.14 -9.02
CA ARG A 228 -1.26 -6.19 -9.83
C ARG A 228 -0.20 -5.27 -9.26
N VAL A 229 1.06 -5.67 -9.35
CA VAL A 229 2.19 -4.86 -8.89
C VAL A 229 3.17 -4.67 -10.03
N ALA A 230 3.64 -3.45 -10.24
CA ALA A 230 4.74 -3.17 -11.13
C ALA A 230 5.95 -2.66 -10.36
N VAL A 231 7.14 -3.12 -10.75
CA VAL A 231 8.42 -2.76 -10.15
C VAL A 231 9.27 -2.03 -11.18
N GLY A 232 9.60 -0.77 -10.90
CA GLY A 232 10.54 0.01 -11.70
C GLY A 232 11.98 -0.43 -11.46
N ARG A 233 12.89 0.00 -12.33
CA ARG A 233 14.30 -0.33 -12.21
C ARG A 233 14.98 0.50 -11.13
N THR A 234 16.09 -0.02 -10.62
CA THR A 234 16.94 0.71 -9.70
C THR A 234 17.61 1.90 -10.38
N HIS A 235 17.43 3.10 -9.82
CA HIS A 235 18.08 4.33 -10.29
C HIS A 235 18.80 5.07 -9.15
N PRO A 236 19.99 5.65 -9.40
CA PRO A 236 20.76 6.35 -8.39
C PRO A 236 20.25 7.78 -8.13
N GLY A 237 20.51 8.26 -6.91
CA GLY A 237 20.38 9.67 -6.54
C GLY A 237 18.95 10.14 -6.33
N PRO A 238 18.76 11.46 -6.06
CA PRO A 238 17.47 12.00 -5.63
C PRO A 238 16.34 11.83 -6.67
N GLY A 239 16.67 11.85 -7.96
CA GLY A 239 15.71 11.62 -9.05
C GLY A 239 15.41 10.13 -9.30
N GLY A 240 16.15 9.21 -8.69
CA GLY A 240 16.01 7.78 -8.95
C GLY A 240 14.66 7.21 -8.53
N VAL A 241 14.09 7.73 -7.44
CA VAL A 241 12.74 7.36 -6.99
C VAL A 241 11.68 7.74 -8.04
N VAL A 242 11.77 8.95 -8.60
CA VAL A 242 10.84 9.44 -9.62
C VAL A 242 10.92 8.58 -10.88
N HIS A 243 12.12 8.36 -11.40
CA HIS A 243 12.30 7.53 -12.60
C HIS A 243 11.79 6.10 -12.41
N SER A 244 12.11 5.48 -11.27
CA SER A 244 11.61 4.14 -10.98
C SER A 244 10.08 4.12 -10.80
N TYR A 245 9.49 5.17 -10.23
CA TYR A 245 8.04 5.28 -10.09
C TYR A 245 7.34 5.41 -11.45
N GLU A 246 7.84 6.29 -12.32
CA GLU A 246 7.33 6.46 -13.69
C GLU A 246 7.44 5.17 -14.50
N GLU A 247 8.54 4.44 -14.37
CA GLU A 247 8.70 3.12 -15.00
C GLU A 247 7.67 2.09 -14.51
N ALA A 248 7.38 2.06 -13.20
CA ALA A 248 6.35 1.19 -12.66
C ALA A 248 4.95 1.56 -13.16
N LEU A 249 4.63 2.86 -13.25
CA LEU A 249 3.35 3.32 -13.82
C LEU A 249 3.23 2.96 -15.31
N ASN A 250 4.29 3.18 -16.08
CA ASN A 250 4.31 2.82 -17.50
C ASN A 250 4.15 1.32 -17.70
N ALA A 251 4.75 0.49 -16.82
CA ALA A 251 4.57 -0.96 -16.85
C ALA A 251 3.10 -1.36 -16.58
N LEU A 252 2.41 -0.71 -15.63
CA LEU A 252 0.98 -0.96 -15.37
C LEU A 252 0.11 -0.57 -16.58
N ASP A 253 0.28 0.64 -17.13
CA ASP A 253 -0.48 1.09 -18.32
C ASP A 253 -0.23 0.18 -19.53
N LEU A 254 1.02 -0.22 -19.74
CA LEU A 254 1.36 -1.15 -20.81
C LEU A 254 0.70 -2.51 -20.62
N ALA A 255 0.65 -3.01 -19.39
CA ALA A 255 0.02 -4.29 -19.09
C ALA A 255 -1.45 -4.30 -19.48
N ASP A 256 -2.17 -3.21 -19.21
CA ASP A 256 -3.57 -3.07 -19.58
C ASP A 256 -3.74 -3.02 -21.10
N ARG A 257 -2.92 -2.21 -21.81
CA ARG A 257 -2.98 -2.08 -23.28
C ARG A 257 -2.60 -3.36 -24.02
N MET A 258 -1.61 -4.08 -23.51
CA MET A 258 -1.06 -5.27 -24.14
C MET A 258 -1.71 -6.56 -23.65
N ASN A 259 -2.64 -6.46 -22.70
CA ASN A 259 -3.26 -7.57 -21.99
C ASN A 259 -2.21 -8.57 -21.44
N LEU A 260 -1.17 -8.03 -20.80
CA LEU A 260 -0.12 -8.86 -20.20
C LEU A 260 -0.68 -9.59 -19.00
N GLU A 261 -0.38 -10.88 -18.91
CA GLU A 261 -0.75 -11.74 -17.79
C GLU A 261 0.33 -11.69 -16.71
N GLY A 262 -0.08 -11.85 -15.44
CA GLY A 262 0.85 -11.97 -14.32
C GLY A 262 0.59 -10.98 -13.19
N PRO A 263 0.79 -11.40 -11.94
CA PRO A 263 0.54 -10.55 -10.77
C PRO A 263 1.62 -9.49 -10.55
N VAL A 264 2.82 -9.72 -11.10
CA VAL A 264 3.99 -8.84 -10.92
C VAL A 264 4.62 -8.55 -12.28
N LEU A 265 4.83 -7.26 -12.56
CA LEU A 265 5.50 -6.76 -13.76
C LEU A 265 6.83 -6.14 -13.36
N HIS A 266 7.88 -6.41 -14.12
CA HIS A 266 9.15 -5.71 -13.98
C HIS A 266 9.37 -4.81 -15.19
N ALA A 267 9.61 -3.52 -14.95
CA ALA A 267 9.87 -2.56 -16.02
C ALA A 267 11.09 -2.94 -16.87
N SER A 268 12.06 -3.67 -16.31
CA SER A 268 13.21 -4.25 -17.02
C SER A 268 12.81 -5.17 -18.17
N ASP A 269 11.69 -5.87 -18.02
CA ASP A 269 11.22 -6.88 -18.97
C ASP A 269 10.41 -6.24 -20.11
N LEU A 270 10.05 -4.97 -19.95
CA LEU A 270 9.15 -4.23 -20.81
C LEU A 270 9.84 -3.07 -21.55
N LEU A 271 11.17 -2.97 -21.48
CA LEU A 271 11.94 -1.84 -22.04
C LEU A 271 11.82 -1.67 -23.56
N VAL A 272 11.44 -2.72 -24.29
CA VAL A 272 11.24 -2.64 -25.74
C VAL A 272 10.04 -1.77 -26.09
N TYR A 273 8.97 -1.79 -25.30
CA TYR A 273 7.73 -1.10 -25.63
C TYR A 273 7.85 0.43 -25.57
N PRO A 274 8.46 1.04 -24.53
CA PRO A 274 8.75 2.47 -24.54
C PRO A 274 9.64 2.89 -25.72
N VAL A 275 10.59 2.05 -26.14
CA VAL A 275 11.43 2.33 -27.31
C VAL A 275 10.58 2.39 -28.59
N LEU A 276 9.67 1.42 -28.77
CA LEU A 276 8.75 1.40 -29.90
C LEU A 276 7.74 2.55 -29.86
N ALA A 277 7.33 2.99 -28.67
CA ALA A 277 6.35 4.05 -28.49
C ALA A 277 6.93 5.48 -28.60
N ARG A 278 8.26 5.65 -28.65
CA ARG A 278 8.91 6.97 -28.71
C ARG A 278 8.55 7.76 -29.95
N ASP A 279 8.55 7.10 -31.11
CA ASP A 279 8.17 7.72 -32.39
C ASP A 279 6.78 7.22 -32.80
N ARG A 280 5.77 7.89 -32.23
CA ARG A 280 4.36 7.54 -32.46
C ARG A 280 3.98 7.64 -33.94
N GLN A 281 4.54 8.60 -34.67
CA GLN A 281 4.24 8.78 -36.09
C GLN A 281 4.85 7.65 -36.91
N ALA A 282 6.13 7.36 -36.73
CA ALA A 282 6.77 6.25 -37.44
C ALA A 282 6.10 4.90 -37.12
N MET A 283 5.66 4.70 -35.88
CA MET A 283 4.88 3.51 -35.51
C MET A 283 3.53 3.47 -36.22
N SER A 284 2.82 4.59 -36.30
CA SER A 284 1.54 4.68 -37.02
C SER A 284 1.72 4.40 -38.51
N ASP A 285 2.75 4.96 -39.14
CA ASP A 285 3.06 4.74 -40.56
C ASP A 285 3.39 3.26 -40.83
N LEU A 286 4.14 2.61 -39.92
CA LEU A 286 4.41 1.17 -39.98
C LEU A 286 3.12 0.35 -39.88
N VAL A 287 2.25 0.68 -38.92
CA VAL A 287 0.96 0.00 -38.71
C VAL A 287 0.07 0.14 -39.95
N GLU A 288 -0.12 1.36 -40.45
CA GLU A 288 -0.98 1.61 -41.61
C GLU A 288 -0.42 0.96 -42.89
N THR A 289 0.90 1.05 -43.12
CA THR A 289 1.53 0.43 -44.29
C THR A 289 1.44 -1.10 -44.26
N THR A 290 1.59 -1.71 -43.08
CA THR A 290 1.68 -3.18 -42.95
C THR A 290 0.32 -3.84 -42.74
N LEU A 291 -0.53 -3.24 -41.91
CA LEU A 291 -1.80 -3.81 -41.46
C LEU A 291 -3.02 -3.10 -42.07
N GLY A 292 -2.86 -1.91 -42.65
CA GLY A 292 -3.94 -1.16 -43.33
C GLY A 292 -4.76 -2.00 -44.32
N PRO A 293 -4.14 -2.83 -45.19
CA PRO A 293 -4.87 -3.72 -46.11
C PRO A 293 -5.84 -4.69 -45.42
N LEU A 294 -5.66 -5.01 -44.13
CA LEU A 294 -6.56 -5.89 -43.38
C LEU A 294 -7.96 -5.27 -43.18
N ARG A 295 -8.12 -3.95 -43.31
CA ARG A 295 -9.43 -3.29 -43.26
C ARG A 295 -10.37 -3.76 -44.38
N GLU A 296 -9.83 -4.22 -45.50
CA GLU A 296 -10.60 -4.75 -46.63
C GLU A 296 -11.15 -6.17 -46.37
N ALA A 297 -10.76 -6.81 -45.27
CA ALA A 297 -11.28 -8.11 -44.91
C ALA A 297 -12.78 -8.03 -44.56
N ARG A 298 -13.53 -9.05 -44.98
CA ARG A 298 -14.93 -9.22 -44.55
C ARG A 298 -14.95 -9.44 -43.02
N GLY A 299 -15.55 -8.50 -42.29
CA GLY A 299 -15.55 -8.49 -40.82
C GLY A 299 -14.50 -7.56 -40.20
N GLY A 300 -13.79 -6.76 -41.00
CA GLY A 300 -12.81 -5.77 -40.54
C GLY A 300 -11.45 -6.36 -40.19
N ALA A 301 -10.52 -5.49 -39.78
CA ALA A 301 -9.15 -5.87 -39.47
C ALA A 301 -9.03 -6.66 -38.14
N GLN A 302 -9.88 -6.37 -37.15
CA GLN A 302 -9.74 -6.88 -35.78
C GLN A 302 -9.55 -8.40 -35.68
N PRO A 303 -10.40 -9.26 -36.29
CA PRO A 303 -10.24 -10.71 -36.17
C PRO A 303 -8.91 -11.25 -36.74
N LEU A 304 -8.33 -10.54 -37.72
CA LEU A 304 -7.06 -10.90 -38.34
C LEU A 304 -5.88 -10.42 -37.48
N ILE A 305 -5.99 -9.26 -36.83
CA ILE A 305 -5.03 -8.79 -35.82
C ILE A 305 -5.00 -9.75 -34.64
N ASP A 306 -6.16 -10.19 -34.14
CA ASP A 306 -6.27 -11.17 -33.05
C ASP A 306 -5.62 -12.51 -33.44
N THR A 307 -5.74 -12.87 -34.73
CA THR A 307 -5.10 -14.07 -35.28
C THR A 307 -3.58 -13.95 -35.28
N LEU A 308 -3.03 -12.83 -35.78
CA LEU A 308 -1.58 -12.59 -35.79
C LEU A 308 -1.00 -12.49 -34.37
N SER A 309 -1.71 -11.77 -33.51
CA SER A 309 -1.48 -11.67 -32.08
C SER A 309 -1.29 -13.04 -31.43
N ALA A 310 -2.32 -13.89 -31.47
CA ALA A 310 -2.25 -15.22 -30.87
C ALA A 310 -1.18 -16.10 -31.53
N TYR A 311 -1.01 -15.98 -32.85
CA TYR A 311 0.00 -16.72 -33.59
C TYR A 311 1.42 -16.39 -33.14
N PHE A 312 1.76 -15.10 -33.00
CA PHE A 312 3.07 -14.67 -32.52
C PHE A 312 3.28 -14.98 -31.04
N ASP A 313 2.27 -14.77 -30.20
CA ASP A 313 2.33 -15.07 -28.75
C ASP A 313 2.53 -16.58 -28.50
N CYS A 314 2.09 -17.45 -29.42
CA CYS A 314 2.32 -18.90 -29.38
C CYS A 314 3.58 -19.35 -30.14
N GLY A 315 4.54 -18.44 -30.40
CA GLY A 315 5.80 -18.79 -31.05
C GLY A 315 5.65 -19.22 -32.51
N CYS A 316 4.64 -18.70 -33.22
CA CYS A 316 4.30 -19.07 -34.60
C CYS A 316 3.80 -20.53 -34.73
N VAL A 317 3.23 -21.12 -33.67
CA VAL A 317 2.65 -22.46 -33.70
C VAL A 317 1.14 -22.37 -33.94
N ALA A 318 0.71 -22.66 -35.17
CA ALA A 318 -0.71 -22.56 -35.58
C ALA A 318 -1.67 -23.41 -34.73
N VAL A 319 -1.24 -24.59 -34.27
CA VAL A 319 -2.10 -25.46 -33.45
C VAL A 319 -2.40 -24.81 -32.10
N GLU A 320 -1.38 -24.26 -31.43
CA GLU A 320 -1.58 -23.61 -30.12
C GLU A 320 -2.35 -22.30 -30.23
N ALA A 321 -2.07 -21.50 -31.28
CA ALA A 321 -2.82 -20.28 -31.55
C ALA A 321 -4.31 -20.55 -31.84
N ALA A 322 -4.62 -21.62 -32.58
CA ALA A 322 -6.01 -22.04 -32.82
C ALA A 322 -6.70 -22.46 -31.51
N ARG A 323 -6.00 -23.21 -30.65
CA ARG A 323 -6.50 -23.58 -29.31
C ARG A 323 -6.79 -22.35 -28.46
N ARG A 324 -5.87 -21.38 -28.41
CA ARG A 324 -6.02 -20.13 -27.63
C ARG A 324 -7.21 -19.29 -28.11
N LEU A 325 -7.48 -19.26 -29.43
CA LEU A 325 -8.61 -18.55 -30.01
C LEU A 325 -9.92 -19.37 -30.07
N SER A 326 -9.93 -20.60 -29.53
CA SER A 326 -11.07 -21.53 -29.63
C SER A 326 -11.52 -21.76 -31.09
N LEU A 327 -10.57 -21.84 -32.02
CA LEU A 327 -10.79 -22.10 -33.45
C LEU A 327 -10.30 -23.50 -33.84
N SER A 328 -10.82 -24.03 -34.95
CA SER A 328 -10.18 -25.17 -35.61
C SER A 328 -8.86 -24.73 -36.25
N VAL A 329 -7.88 -25.63 -36.31
CA VAL A 329 -6.59 -25.37 -36.99
C VAL A 329 -6.80 -24.91 -38.43
N ARG A 330 -7.74 -25.54 -39.15
CA ARG A 330 -8.10 -25.16 -40.54
C ARG A 330 -8.59 -23.71 -40.63
N ALA A 331 -9.43 -23.28 -39.70
CA ALA A 331 -9.93 -21.91 -39.67
C ALA A 331 -8.81 -20.90 -39.39
N LEU A 332 -7.87 -21.23 -38.50
CA LEU A 332 -6.70 -20.37 -38.27
C LEU A 332 -5.79 -20.30 -39.50
N THR A 333 -5.46 -21.44 -40.12
CA THR A 333 -4.66 -21.49 -41.35
C THR A 333 -5.30 -20.66 -42.47
N TYR A 334 -6.62 -20.78 -42.65
CA TYR A 334 -7.35 -19.95 -43.61
C TYR A 334 -7.23 -18.45 -43.31
N ARG A 335 -7.31 -18.04 -42.03
CA ARG A 335 -7.10 -16.62 -41.66
C ARG A 335 -5.67 -16.15 -41.93
N LEU A 336 -4.66 -16.98 -41.67
CA LEU A 336 -3.26 -16.67 -41.97
C LEU A 336 -3.02 -16.55 -43.49
N GLU A 337 -3.60 -17.44 -44.30
CA GLU A 337 -3.57 -17.33 -45.77
C GLU A 337 -4.28 -16.06 -46.25
N ARG A 338 -5.42 -15.72 -45.63
CA ARG A 338 -6.15 -14.49 -45.94
C ARG A 338 -5.31 -13.25 -45.63
N ILE A 339 -4.66 -13.21 -44.47
CA ILE A 339 -3.72 -12.14 -44.10
C ILE A 339 -2.64 -12.01 -45.17
N ARG A 340 -1.98 -13.12 -45.54
CA ARG A 340 -0.96 -13.14 -46.60
C ARG A 340 -1.49 -12.60 -47.93
N SER A 341 -2.72 -12.94 -48.31
CA SER A 341 -3.32 -12.46 -49.56
C SER A 341 -3.61 -10.95 -49.56
N LEU A 342 -3.90 -10.37 -48.39
CA LEU A 342 -4.23 -8.94 -48.26
C LEU A 342 -2.97 -8.09 -48.10
N THR A 343 -2.03 -8.52 -47.26
CA THR A 343 -0.82 -7.76 -46.93
C THR A 343 0.37 -8.09 -47.84
N GLN A 344 0.24 -9.11 -48.71
CA GLN A 344 1.34 -9.67 -49.49
C GLN A 344 2.55 -10.11 -48.64
N THR A 345 2.33 -10.33 -47.34
CA THR A 345 3.35 -10.58 -46.34
C THR A 345 3.05 -11.93 -45.67
N ASP A 346 4.01 -12.84 -45.62
CA ASP A 346 3.82 -14.17 -45.04
C ASP A 346 4.17 -14.17 -43.53
N PRO A 347 3.22 -14.41 -42.60
CA PRO A 347 3.51 -14.47 -41.17
C PRO A 347 4.45 -15.62 -40.77
N GLY A 348 4.57 -16.66 -41.60
CA GLY A 348 5.46 -17.79 -41.39
C GLY A 348 6.88 -17.57 -41.90
N ASP A 349 7.12 -16.58 -42.77
CA ASP A 349 8.45 -16.25 -43.29
C ASP A 349 9.21 -15.39 -42.26
N PRO A 350 10.38 -15.84 -41.76
CA PRO A 350 11.19 -15.07 -40.82
C PRO A 350 11.52 -13.64 -41.26
N ARG A 351 11.67 -13.38 -42.58
CA ARG A 351 12.00 -12.05 -43.11
C ARG A 351 10.84 -11.07 -42.98
N HIS A 352 9.63 -11.55 -43.20
CA HIS A 352 8.40 -10.78 -43.12
C HIS A 352 7.88 -10.65 -41.69
N ARG A 353 8.08 -11.69 -40.89
CA ARG A 353 7.56 -11.81 -39.53
C ARG A 353 7.96 -10.65 -38.63
N TYR A 354 9.22 -10.20 -38.66
CA TYR A 354 9.68 -9.15 -37.75
C TYR A 354 8.89 -7.84 -37.93
N THR A 355 8.74 -7.39 -39.19
CA THR A 355 7.96 -6.20 -39.53
C THR A 355 6.49 -6.38 -39.16
N LEU A 356 5.90 -7.53 -39.49
CA LEU A 356 4.50 -7.81 -39.21
C LEU A 356 4.20 -7.90 -37.71
N GLN A 357 5.07 -8.54 -36.93
CA GLN A 357 4.94 -8.65 -35.48
C GLN A 357 5.13 -7.29 -34.80
N THR A 358 6.09 -6.48 -35.27
CA THR A 358 6.30 -5.11 -34.77
C THR A 358 5.07 -4.25 -35.07
N ALA A 359 4.48 -4.34 -36.26
CA ALA A 359 3.25 -3.65 -36.61
C ALA A 359 2.07 -4.10 -35.74
N VAL A 360 1.94 -5.39 -35.40
CA VAL A 360 0.89 -5.87 -34.48
C VAL A 360 1.08 -5.33 -33.06
N ILE A 361 2.32 -5.27 -32.56
CA ILE A 361 2.63 -4.62 -31.28
C ILE A 361 2.27 -3.12 -31.34
N GLY A 362 2.67 -2.44 -32.41
CA GLY A 362 2.32 -1.04 -32.66
C GLY A 362 0.82 -0.80 -32.68
N ALA A 363 0.06 -1.65 -33.35
CA ALA A 363 -1.40 -1.56 -33.40
C ALA A 363 -2.02 -1.62 -32.00
N ARG A 364 -1.58 -2.55 -31.16
CA ARG A 364 -2.02 -2.63 -29.75
C ARG A 364 -1.65 -1.37 -28.95
N LEU A 365 -0.41 -0.89 -29.08
CA LEU A 365 0.06 0.32 -28.38
C LEU A 365 -0.74 1.58 -28.77
N LEU A 366 -1.16 1.67 -30.03
CA LEU A 366 -1.89 2.80 -30.60
C LEU A 366 -3.42 2.67 -30.47
N GLY A 367 -3.95 1.50 -30.09
CA GLY A 367 -5.39 1.22 -30.09
C GLY A 367 -5.99 1.05 -31.49
N TRP A 368 -5.18 0.68 -32.49
CA TRP A 368 -5.64 0.42 -33.86
C TRP A 368 -6.35 -0.94 -33.94
N PRO A 369 -7.47 -1.09 -34.69
CA PRO A 369 -8.00 -0.17 -35.71
C PRO A 369 -9.06 0.81 -35.18
N ASP A 370 -9.42 0.73 -33.91
CA ASP A 370 -10.54 1.49 -33.32
C ASP A 370 -10.16 2.93 -32.95
N ALA A 371 -8.86 3.23 -32.82
CA ALA A 371 -8.36 4.59 -32.65
C ALA A 371 -8.66 5.42 -33.91
N SER A 372 -9.66 6.30 -33.80
CA SER A 372 -9.93 7.35 -34.78
C SER A 372 -8.65 8.14 -35.04
N SER A 373 -8.17 8.15 -36.28
CA SER A 373 -7.02 8.96 -36.71
C SER A 373 -7.21 10.44 -36.42
#